data_AF-A0A438LZZ2-F1
#
_entry.id   AF-A0A438LZZ2-F1
#
_cell.length_a   1.000
_cell.length_b   1.000
_cell.length_c   1.000
_cell.angle_alpha   90.00
_cell.angle_beta   90.00
_cell.angle_gamma   90.00
#
_symmetry.space_group_name_H-M   'P 1'
#
loop_
_entity.id
_entity.type
_entity.pdbx_description
1 polymer ?
#
loop_
_entity_poly.entity_id
_entity_poly.type
_entity_poly.pdbx_seq_one_letter_code
_entity_poly.pdbx_strand_id
1 'polypeptide(L)'
;MAATIRLSSDGPHSDEYTRQVADALSESVRVLNHATATGAGLASPATVYDVLGRASATIAGFDQLLRQIGKRLQRHLASGRLGDDHGDPASTVEQTLAELAAARQAAHTLTRRLERAFNATASLHLMDESEN
;
A
#
# COMPACT_ATOMS: atom_id res chain seq x y z
N MET A 1 -17.08 -1.74 19.36
CA MET A 1 -17.24 -0.45 18.65
C MET A 1 -16.04 -0.27 17.76
N ALA A 2 -16.20 0.01 16.47
CA ALA A 2 -15.06 0.33 15.60
C ALA A 2 -14.50 1.68 16.04
N ALA A 3 -13.25 1.71 16.51
CA ALA A 3 -12.60 2.96 16.87
C ALA A 3 -12.33 3.76 15.58
N THR A 4 -12.83 4.98 15.51
CA THR A 4 -12.51 5.89 14.41
C THR A 4 -11.07 6.36 14.58
N ILE A 5 -10.21 6.02 13.64
CA ILE A 5 -8.86 6.57 13.57
C ILE A 5 -8.84 7.80 12.65
N ARG A 6 -8.02 8.79 12.97
CA ARG A 6 -7.80 9.94 12.11
C ARG A 6 -6.45 9.79 11.42
N LEU A 7 -6.46 9.63 10.10
CA LEU A 7 -5.24 9.62 9.30
C LEU A 7 -4.68 11.06 9.20
N SER A 8 -3.48 11.26 9.72
CA SER A 8 -2.74 12.52 9.63
C SER A 8 -1.25 12.24 9.53
N SER A 9 -0.57 12.93 8.61
CA SER A 9 0.89 12.92 8.48
C SER A 9 1.59 13.53 9.71
N ASP A 10 0.93 14.46 10.38
CA ASP A 10 1.40 15.11 11.62
C ASP A 10 0.80 14.43 12.87
N GLY A 11 0.18 13.26 12.68
CA GLY A 11 -0.38 12.46 13.76
C GLY A 11 0.72 11.95 14.71
N PRO A 12 0.32 11.37 15.85
CA PRO A 12 1.27 10.90 16.85
C PRO A 12 2.15 9.77 16.29
N HIS A 13 3.44 10.01 16.05
CA HIS A 13 4.40 9.01 15.54
C HIS A 13 4.79 7.92 16.57
N SER A 14 3.80 7.34 17.23
CA SER A 14 3.93 6.25 18.20
C SER A 14 3.75 4.88 17.54
N ASP A 15 4.23 3.83 18.20
CA ASP A 15 4.09 2.45 17.73
C ASP A 15 2.61 2.03 17.64
N GLU A 16 1.78 2.43 18.60
CA GLU A 16 0.33 2.15 18.60
C GLU A 16 -0.36 2.81 17.40
N TYR A 17 -0.14 4.11 17.18
CA TYR A 17 -0.72 4.80 16.03
C TYR A 17 -0.23 4.24 14.70
N THR A 18 1.05 3.86 14.63
CA THR A 18 1.62 3.23 13.42
C THR A 18 0.95 1.90 13.10
N ARG A 19 0.67 1.07 14.11
CA ARG A 19 -0.12 -0.17 13.94
C ARG A 19 -1.56 0.12 13.50
N GLN A 20 -2.23 1.06 14.14
CA GLN A 20 -3.60 1.45 13.77
C GLN A 20 -3.69 1.96 12.32
N VAL A 21 -2.72 2.76 11.86
CA VAL A 21 -2.66 3.22 10.46
C VAL A 21 -2.44 2.05 9.50
N ALA A 22 -1.59 1.08 9.86
CA ALA A 22 -1.39 -0.12 9.04
C ALA A 22 -2.65 -0.98 8.95
N ASP A 23 -3.39 -1.14 10.05
CA ASP A 23 -4.69 -1.84 10.07
C ASP A 23 -5.71 -1.14 9.16
N ALA A 24 -5.78 0.20 9.23
CA ALA A 24 -6.69 0.96 8.38
C ALA A 24 -6.31 0.90 6.89
N LEU A 25 -5.03 0.78 6.55
CA LEU A 25 -4.60 0.53 5.16
C LEU A 25 -5.13 -0.81 4.66
N SER A 26 -4.98 -1.88 5.45
CA SER A 26 -5.51 -3.22 5.14
C SER A 26 -7.04 -3.19 4.97
N GLU A 27 -7.75 -2.58 5.90
CA GLU A 27 -9.20 -2.46 5.86
C GLU A 27 -9.68 -1.60 4.69
N SER A 28 -8.94 -0.55 4.32
CA SER A 28 -9.26 0.27 3.15
C SER A 28 -9.20 -0.54 1.86
N VAL A 29 -8.20 -1.42 1.70
CA VAL A 29 -8.13 -2.34 0.55
C VAL A 29 -9.30 -3.32 0.56
N ARG A 30 -9.67 -3.87 1.72
CA ARG A 30 -10.82 -4.77 1.85
C ARG A 30 -12.13 -4.08 1.46
N VAL A 31 -12.36 -2.87 1.95
CA VAL A 31 -13.54 -2.06 1.61
C VAL A 31 -13.55 -1.71 0.13
N LEU A 32 -12.41 -1.32 -0.44
CA LEU A 32 -12.30 -1.03 -1.87
C LEU A 32 -12.64 -2.26 -2.72
N ASN A 33 -12.14 -3.44 -2.36
CA ASN A 33 -12.47 -4.70 -3.05
C ASN A 33 -13.98 -5.00 -2.99
N HIS A 34 -14.64 -4.75 -1.86
CA HIS A 34 -16.09 -4.93 -1.75
C HIS A 34 -16.87 -3.91 -2.57
N ALA A 35 -16.43 -2.64 -2.59
CA ALA A 35 -17.08 -1.60 -3.38
C ALA A 35 -17.02 -1.92 -4.87
N THR A 36 -15.86 -2.36 -5.36
CA THR A 36 -15.64 -2.68 -6.78
C THR A 36 -16.23 -4.02 -7.22
N ALA A 37 -16.66 -4.88 -6.29
CA ALA A 37 -17.30 -6.17 -6.60
C ALA A 37 -18.69 -6.02 -7.25
N THR A 38 -19.32 -4.86 -7.14
CA THR A 38 -20.62 -4.57 -7.77
C THR A 38 -20.45 -3.66 -8.97
N GLY A 39 -21.30 -3.82 -10.01
CA GLY A 39 -21.27 -2.94 -11.19
C GLY A 39 -21.47 -1.46 -10.85
N ALA A 40 -22.19 -1.15 -9.76
CA ALA A 40 -22.38 0.22 -9.28
C ALA A 40 -21.09 0.87 -8.76
N GLY A 41 -20.12 0.09 -8.25
CA GLY A 41 -18.87 0.61 -7.72
C GLY A 41 -17.86 1.07 -8.77
N LEU A 42 -18.06 0.69 -10.05
CA LEU A 42 -17.22 1.05 -11.18
C LEU A 42 -18.08 1.43 -12.41
N ALA A 43 -19.21 2.10 -12.19
CA ALA A 43 -20.20 2.37 -13.24
C ALA A 43 -19.68 3.24 -14.40
N SER A 44 -18.62 4.04 -14.18
CA SER A 44 -18.01 4.91 -15.19
C SER A 44 -16.55 4.52 -15.44
N PRO A 45 -16.08 4.54 -16.69
CA PRO A 45 -14.66 4.40 -17.00
C PRO A 45 -13.77 5.44 -16.29
N ALA A 46 -14.29 6.65 -16.02
CA ALA A 46 -13.57 7.66 -15.24
C ALA A 46 -13.30 7.19 -13.79
N THR A 47 -14.26 6.50 -13.16
CA THR A 47 -14.06 5.90 -11.84
C THR A 47 -12.99 4.81 -11.88
N VAL A 48 -12.95 4.00 -12.93
CA VAL A 48 -11.90 2.98 -13.12
C VAL A 48 -10.53 3.63 -13.25
N TYR A 49 -10.41 4.68 -14.08
CA TYR A 49 -9.19 5.48 -14.23
C TYR A 49 -8.69 6.00 -12.88
N ASP A 50 -9.57 6.63 -12.10
CA ASP A 50 -9.22 7.22 -10.81
C ASP A 50 -8.79 6.17 -9.78
N VAL A 51 -9.51 5.04 -9.70
CA VAL A 51 -9.17 3.95 -8.77
C VAL A 51 -7.81 3.35 -9.12
N LEU A 52 -7.54 3.09 -10.40
CA LEU A 52 -6.24 2.56 -10.84
C LEU A 52 -5.09 3.56 -10.60
N GLY A 53 -5.32 4.85 -10.85
CA GLY A 53 -4.35 5.92 -10.57
C GLY A 53 -4.00 6.01 -9.09
N ARG A 54 -5.01 5.98 -8.20
CA ARG A 54 -4.82 5.99 -6.75
C ARG A 54 -4.15 4.72 -6.23
N ALA A 55 -4.49 3.56 -6.79
CA ALA A 55 -3.81 2.31 -6.48
C ALA A 55 -2.32 2.39 -6.87
N SER A 56 -2.00 2.93 -8.05
CA SER A 56 -0.62 3.13 -8.48
C SER A 56 0.17 4.02 -7.51
N ALA A 57 -0.39 5.17 -7.14
CA ALA A 57 0.23 6.10 -6.19
C ALA A 57 0.42 5.46 -4.81
N THR A 58 -0.55 4.67 -4.36
CA THR A 58 -0.47 3.92 -3.08
C THR A 58 0.71 2.95 -3.12
N ILE A 59 0.80 2.09 -4.14
CA ILE A 59 1.89 1.12 -4.28
C ILE A 59 3.25 1.80 -4.46
N ALA A 60 3.31 2.94 -5.16
CA ALA A 60 4.54 3.72 -5.27
C ALA A 60 5.05 4.18 -3.89
N GLY A 61 4.14 4.55 -2.98
CA GLY A 61 4.47 4.93 -1.60
C GLY A 61 5.05 3.79 -0.75
N PHE A 62 4.76 2.53 -1.08
CA PHE A 62 5.29 1.38 -0.32
C PHE A 62 6.82 1.30 -0.40
N ASP A 63 7.43 1.73 -1.50
CA ASP A 63 8.90 1.75 -1.62
C ASP A 63 9.56 2.62 -0.54
N GLN A 64 8.95 3.78 -0.22
CA GLN A 64 9.40 4.62 0.88
C GLN A 64 9.15 3.99 2.25
N LEU A 65 7.96 3.43 2.48
CA LEU A 65 7.60 2.77 3.74
C LEU A 65 8.57 1.63 4.08
N LEU A 66 8.82 0.72 3.14
CA LEU A 66 9.69 -0.43 3.33
C LEU A 66 11.15 -0.02 3.58
N ARG A 67 11.63 1.05 2.93
CA ARG A 67 12.93 1.67 3.27
C ARG A 67 13.01 2.14 4.71
N GLN A 68 11.98 2.83 5.18
CA GLN A 68 11.96 3.40 6.53
C GLN A 68 11.98 2.29 7.58
N ILE A 69 11.22 1.22 7.37
CA ILE A 69 11.21 0.02 8.22
C ILE A 69 12.60 -0.63 8.25
N GLY A 70 13.20 -0.91 7.09
CA GLY A 70 14.54 -1.50 7.01
C GLY A 70 15.60 -0.66 7.73
N LYS A 71 15.59 0.67 7.52
CA LYS A 71 16.48 1.60 8.23
C LYS A 71 16.25 1.62 9.74
N ARG A 72 15.03 1.36 10.21
CA ARG A 72 14.74 1.30 11.66
C ARG A 72 15.29 0.02 12.27
N LEU A 73 15.13 -1.13 11.61
CA LEU A 73 15.71 -2.40 12.05
C LEU A 73 17.24 -2.34 12.12
N GLN A 74 17.90 -1.82 11.09
CA GLN A 74 19.35 -1.61 11.09
C GLN A 74 19.84 -0.76 12.28
N ARG A 75 19.10 0.32 12.60
CA ARG A 75 19.41 1.16 13.77
C ARG A 75 19.26 0.40 15.08
N HIS A 76 18.22 -0.42 15.23
CA HIS A 76 18.04 -1.24 16.43
C HIS A 76 19.15 -2.27 16.58
N LEU A 77 19.54 -2.94 15.49
CA LEU A 77 20.66 -3.89 15.47
C LEU A 77 21.96 -3.21 15.89
N ALA A 78 22.31 -2.08 15.25
CA ALA A 78 23.54 -1.34 15.55
C ALA A 78 23.61 -0.83 17.00
N SER A 79 22.47 -0.60 17.64
CA SER A 79 22.39 -0.21 19.05
C SER A 79 22.42 -1.37 20.05
N GLY A 80 22.52 -2.62 19.59
CA GLY A 80 22.47 -3.81 20.45
C GLY A 80 21.11 -4.02 21.12
N ARG A 81 20.04 -3.46 20.56
CA ARG A 81 18.68 -3.49 21.13
C ARG A 81 17.83 -4.64 20.62
N LEU A 82 18.35 -5.46 19.71
CA LEU A 82 17.65 -6.61 19.17
C LEU A 82 18.14 -7.89 19.85
N GLY A 83 17.18 -8.70 20.29
CA GLY A 83 17.37 -10.12 20.59
C GLY A 83 16.53 -10.94 19.61
N ASP A 84 16.86 -12.22 19.48
CA ASP A 84 16.15 -13.17 18.64
C ASP A 84 16.07 -14.48 19.42
N ASP A 85 14.85 -14.95 19.68
CA ASP A 85 14.58 -16.15 20.47
C ASP A 85 14.91 -17.44 19.70
N HIS A 86 15.17 -17.34 18.39
CA HIS A 86 15.35 -18.46 17.49
C HIS A 86 16.70 -18.45 16.75
N GLY A 87 17.54 -17.44 16.96
CA GLY A 87 18.82 -17.35 16.26
C GLY A 87 19.62 -16.09 16.53
N ASP A 88 20.40 -15.69 15.52
CA ASP A 88 21.20 -14.47 15.55
C ASP A 88 20.39 -13.28 14.99
N PRO A 89 20.15 -12.22 15.79
CA PRO A 89 19.45 -11.03 15.34
C PRO A 89 20.05 -10.39 14.08
N ALA A 90 21.37 -10.49 13.87
CA ALA A 90 22.02 -9.91 12.70
C ALA A 90 21.61 -10.64 11.42
N SER A 91 21.64 -11.98 11.43
CA SER A 91 21.18 -12.82 10.33
C SER A 91 19.71 -12.60 9.99
N THR A 92 18.83 -12.54 11.02
CA THR A 92 17.40 -12.29 10.82
C THR A 92 17.13 -10.90 10.22
N VAL A 93 17.87 -9.87 10.65
CA VAL A 93 17.78 -8.53 10.06
C VAL A 93 18.28 -8.54 8.62
N GLU A 94 19.39 -9.20 8.31
CA GLU A 94 19.91 -9.32 6.94
C GLU A 94 18.88 -9.96 6.01
N GLN A 95 18.31 -11.10 6.42
CA GLN A 95 17.26 -11.79 5.66
C GLN A 95 16.04 -10.87 5.44
N THR A 96 15.59 -10.18 6.49
CA THR A 96 14.47 -9.25 6.41
C THR A 96 14.76 -8.12 5.41
N LEU A 97 15.96 -7.56 5.42
CA LEU A 97 16.35 -6.49 4.49
C LEU A 97 16.38 -6.97 3.03
N ALA A 98 16.81 -8.21 2.79
CA ALA A 98 16.76 -8.81 1.46
C ALA A 98 15.32 -8.94 0.94
N GLU A 99 14.40 -9.44 1.77
CA GLU A 99 12.98 -9.54 1.43
C GLU A 99 12.33 -8.17 1.21
N LEU A 100 12.66 -7.17 2.05
CA LEU A 100 12.19 -5.80 1.86
C LEU A 100 12.71 -5.21 0.53
N ALA A 101 13.95 -5.52 0.13
CA ALA A 101 14.48 -5.08 -1.16
C ALA A 101 13.73 -5.73 -2.34
N ALA A 102 13.46 -7.03 -2.27
CA ALA A 102 12.67 -7.75 -3.28
C ALA A 102 11.24 -7.20 -3.37
N ALA A 103 10.57 -6.99 -2.24
CA ALA A 103 9.23 -6.40 -2.17
C ALA A 103 9.17 -5.00 -2.81
N ARG A 104 10.21 -4.19 -2.63
CA ARG A 104 10.30 -2.85 -3.27
C ARG A 104 10.43 -2.93 -4.79
N GLN A 105 11.20 -3.88 -5.30
CA GLN A 105 11.30 -4.12 -6.75
C GLN A 105 9.96 -4.59 -7.33
N ALA A 106 9.25 -5.45 -6.60
CA ALA A 106 7.90 -5.89 -6.96
C ALA A 106 6.92 -4.71 -6.97
N ALA A 107 6.93 -3.86 -5.93
CA ALA A 107 6.10 -2.66 -5.84
C ALA A 107 6.33 -1.73 -7.04
N HIS A 108 7.60 -1.42 -7.39
CA HIS A 108 7.91 -0.61 -8.56
C HIS A 108 7.41 -1.22 -9.88
N THR A 109 7.50 -2.55 -10.01
CA THR A 109 6.96 -3.27 -11.18
C THR A 109 5.44 -3.16 -11.24
N LEU A 110 4.76 -3.31 -10.10
CA LEU A 110 3.31 -3.20 -10.00
C LEU A 110 2.82 -1.78 -10.30
N THR A 111 3.48 -0.75 -9.74
CA THR A 111 3.21 0.67 -10.05
C THR A 111 3.22 0.91 -11.56
N ARG A 112 4.28 0.50 -12.27
CA ARG A 112 4.36 0.70 -13.73
C ARG A 112 3.27 -0.04 -14.50
N ARG A 113 2.81 -1.20 -14.01
CA ARG A 113 1.71 -1.95 -14.64
C ARG A 113 0.37 -1.24 -14.42
N LEU A 114 0.12 -0.73 -13.22
CA LEU A 114 -1.07 0.07 -12.90
C LEU A 114 -1.07 1.39 -13.69
N GLU A 115 0.09 2.04 -13.85
CA GLU A 115 0.24 3.22 -14.70
C GLU A 115 -0.17 2.99 -16.14
N ARG A 116 0.29 1.87 -16.72
CA ARG A 116 -0.12 1.49 -18.07
C ARG A 116 -1.61 1.20 -18.15
N ALA A 117 -2.17 0.52 -17.14
CA ALA A 117 -3.58 0.19 -17.10
C ALA A 117 -4.46 1.45 -17.03
N PHE A 118 -4.20 2.38 -16.10
CA PHE A 118 -5.04 3.59 -16.01
C PHE A 118 -4.89 4.47 -17.26
N ASN A 119 -3.68 4.61 -17.82
CA ASN A 119 -3.50 5.36 -19.06
C ASN A 119 -4.26 4.73 -20.24
N ALA A 120 -4.34 3.40 -20.32
CA ALA A 120 -5.13 2.71 -21.34
C ALA A 120 -6.64 2.94 -21.17
N THR A 121 -7.12 3.17 -19.94
CA THR A 121 -8.53 3.48 -19.67
C THR A 121 -8.90 4.94 -19.93
N ALA A 122 -7.93 5.84 -20.14
CA ALA A 122 -8.16 7.27 -20.23
C ALA A 122 -9.04 7.70 -21.43
N SER A 123 -9.09 6.90 -22.50
CA SER A 123 -9.91 7.17 -23.68
C SER A 123 -11.27 6.47 -23.67
N LEU A 124 -11.56 5.66 -22.65
CA LEU A 124 -12.83 4.95 -22.54
C LEU A 124 -13.95 5.91 -22.15
N HIS A 125 -15.08 5.77 -22.82
CA HIS A 125 -16.32 6.46 -22.52
C HIS A 125 -17.48 5.47 -22.62
N LEU A 126 -18.56 5.73 -21.88
CA LEU A 126 -19.81 5.01 -22.08
C LEU A 126 -20.39 5.46 -23.43
N MET A 127 -20.89 4.50 -24.21
CA MET A 127 -21.75 4.87 -25.34
C MET A 127 -23.10 5.25 -24.75
N ASP A 128 -23.67 6.38 -25.19
CA ASP A 128 -25.07 6.68 -24.87
C ASP A 128 -25.91 5.48 -25.31
N GLU A 129 -26.77 4.97 -24.43
CA GLU A 129 -27.80 4.03 -24.83
C GLU A 129 -28.70 4.79 -25.81
N SER A 130 -28.46 4.61 -27.11
CA SER A 130 -29.27 5.16 -28.17
C SER A 130 -30.73 4.87 -27.84
N GLU A 131 -31.51 5.93 -27.59
CA GLU A 131 -32.96 5.85 -27.46
C GLU A 131 -33.50 5.01 -28.62
N ASN A 132 -34.12 3.88 -28.27
CA ASN A 132 -34.88 3.02 -29.18
C ASN A 132 -36.36 3.13 -28.84
#